data_AF-A0A7Z0BJR7-F1
#
_entry.id   AF-A0A7Z0BJR7-F1
#
_cell.length_a   1.000
_cell.length_b   1.000
_cell.length_c   1.000
_cell.angle_alpha   90.00
_cell.angle_beta   90.00
_cell.angle_gamma   90.00
#
_symmetry.space_group_name_H-M   'P 1'
#
loop_
_entity.id
_entity.type
_entity.pdbx_description
1 polymer ?
#
loop_
_entity_poly.entity_id
_entity_poly.type
_entity_poly.pdbx_seq_one_letter_code
_entity_poly.pdbx_strand_id
1 'polypeptide(L)'
;MTQEDDPRDTSGDSPDEPGGGGTPESAPRPEPGDWTAPGQGPSAPATPPEDRPGFAPPEQGGASHGQPSETEQRQGYGHSGYGLPGHPQPSGQQGYGQAPGHGQQYGYGSGGQGYGGQPPNPDPYGRYGSGQQQPYAATPPGYGPPPGHGQQPQYGQQYGYGAPHGGPRAPKPGVVALRPMTLGDILNGAFSVIRNNPKTTVGLSLVVMAIASIISSIGFSGYMSDYGVFMDQVMTDPASVDPDDPLPFSAWSIAALYGGSLLSYAGTILVTGLLTAVIGMAVLGRKLTPSQAWAVVKDRIGAVIGLALLQLLIVFGLTLVITVVGVAGLFLGIYLAVSGNEAAGVTVIVAALVLGVLGGIALAAWIYVRIYFAMPVVVLERLGVGASLARSWRLTQGSWWRVFGITLLAYLLIGLVGSLLSTPLSIVAVVPSFVAPGETWAAVVSGAVIYVSEVLVSSITTPFTVGVATLLYVDLRMRREGLDLKLHEAARAGYEAGPEIYLPEPRT
;
A
#
# COMPACT_ATOMS: atom_id res chain seq x y z
N MET A 1 69.97 -38.51 1.33
CA MET A 1 68.80 -39.43 1.29
C MET A 1 67.64 -38.56 0.82
N THR A 2 67.59 -38.28 -0.49
CA THR A 2 66.98 -39.10 -1.58
C THR A 2 65.50 -38.71 -1.70
N GLN A 3 65.16 -37.88 -2.71
CA GLN A 3 64.58 -38.30 -4.03
C GLN A 3 63.07 -38.57 -3.88
N GLU A 4 62.14 -38.32 -4.81
CA GLU A 4 62.05 -37.91 -6.23
C GLU A 4 60.52 -37.68 -6.49
N ASP A 5 59.97 -37.09 -7.55
CA ASP A 5 60.48 -36.20 -8.62
C ASP A 5 59.30 -35.41 -9.23
N ASP A 6 59.59 -34.56 -10.22
CA ASP A 6 58.76 -33.46 -10.76
C ASP A 6 57.82 -33.90 -11.96
N PRO A 7 57.43 -33.08 -12.97
CA PRO A 7 56.04 -33.03 -13.44
C PRO A 7 55.90 -33.49 -14.90
N ARG A 8 54.73 -33.33 -15.55
CA ARG A 8 54.65 -33.14 -17.01
C ARG A 8 53.58 -32.15 -17.47
N ASP A 9 54.06 -31.12 -18.14
CA ASP A 9 53.40 -30.36 -19.19
C ASP A 9 53.36 -31.19 -20.50
N THR A 10 52.30 -31.07 -21.29
CA THR A 10 52.31 -31.35 -22.73
C THR A 10 51.28 -30.50 -23.46
N SER A 11 51.77 -29.55 -24.26
CA SER A 11 51.08 -29.03 -25.43
C SER A 11 50.79 -30.13 -26.46
N GLY A 12 49.69 -29.99 -27.20
CA GLY A 12 49.29 -30.93 -28.27
C GLY A 12 48.42 -30.22 -29.29
N ASP A 13 48.82 -30.30 -30.56
CA ASP A 13 48.31 -29.49 -31.67
C ASP A 13 47.04 -30.08 -32.34
N SER A 14 46.43 -29.30 -33.22
CA SER A 14 45.18 -29.60 -33.92
C SER A 14 45.35 -30.55 -35.12
N PRO A 15 44.25 -31.17 -35.57
CA PRO A 15 44.04 -31.41 -37.00
C PRO A 15 42.68 -30.89 -37.51
N ASP A 16 42.68 -30.32 -38.72
CA ASP A 16 41.49 -30.13 -39.57
C ASP A 16 40.82 -31.50 -39.87
N GLU A 17 39.55 -31.67 -40.28
CA GLU A 17 38.64 -30.94 -41.21
C GLU A 17 37.21 -31.58 -41.03
N PRO A 18 36.20 -31.47 -41.93
CA PRO A 18 35.41 -30.30 -42.38
C PRO A 18 33.89 -30.40 -42.05
N GLY A 19 33.20 -29.25 -42.07
CA GLY A 19 31.89 -29.11 -42.74
C GLY A 19 30.57 -29.45 -42.00
N GLY A 20 29.68 -28.43 -41.93
CA GLY A 20 28.24 -28.60 -42.16
C GLY A 20 27.32 -28.87 -40.97
N GLY A 21 26.61 -27.83 -40.50
CA GLY A 21 25.47 -27.99 -39.58
C GLY A 21 25.02 -26.67 -38.96
N GLY A 22 23.99 -26.03 -39.52
CA GLY A 22 23.49 -24.74 -39.02
C GLY A 22 22.88 -24.86 -37.62
N THR A 23 23.30 -24.01 -36.69
CA THR A 23 22.63 -23.83 -35.40
C THR A 23 21.30 -23.11 -35.58
N PRO A 24 20.20 -23.54 -34.93
CA PRO A 24 18.96 -22.77 -34.90
C PRO A 24 19.22 -21.42 -34.23
N GLU A 25 18.83 -20.34 -34.90
CA GLU A 25 18.93 -18.99 -34.39
C GLU A 25 18.20 -18.89 -33.04
N SER A 26 18.94 -18.55 -31.99
CA SER A 26 18.36 -18.38 -30.66
C SER A 26 17.47 -17.15 -30.68
N ALA A 27 16.15 -17.37 -30.67
CA ALA A 27 15.15 -16.31 -30.69
C ALA A 27 15.49 -15.23 -29.65
N PRO A 28 15.47 -13.94 -30.04
CA PRO A 28 15.82 -12.86 -29.12
C PRO A 28 14.89 -12.88 -27.91
N ARG A 29 15.47 -12.70 -26.72
CA ARG A 29 14.67 -12.51 -25.51
C ARG A 29 13.77 -11.29 -25.74
N PRO A 30 12.48 -11.32 -25.36
CA PRO A 30 11.65 -10.13 -25.43
C PRO A 30 12.28 -9.07 -24.53
N GLU A 31 12.61 -7.93 -25.11
CA GLU A 31 13.01 -6.76 -24.33
C GLU A 31 11.84 -6.39 -23.39
N PRO A 32 12.12 -5.90 -22.17
CA PRO A 32 11.07 -5.39 -21.30
C PRO A 32 10.46 -4.14 -21.97
N GLY A 33 9.32 -4.33 -22.65
CA GLY A 33 8.74 -3.32 -23.55
C GLY A 33 8.57 -1.95 -22.91
N ASP A 34 8.69 -0.91 -23.75
CA ASP A 34 8.81 0.51 -23.41
C ASP A 34 7.84 0.96 -22.31
N TRP A 35 8.28 0.79 -21.07
CA TRP A 35 7.55 1.23 -19.90
C TRP A 35 7.95 2.67 -19.60
N THR A 36 7.04 3.60 -19.86
CA THR A 36 7.16 5.00 -19.45
C THR A 36 6.44 5.22 -18.11
N ALA A 37 7.02 6.05 -17.24
CA ALA A 37 6.39 6.39 -15.97
C ALA A 37 5.10 7.22 -16.19
N PRO A 38 4.10 7.15 -15.29
CA PRO A 38 2.86 7.93 -15.43
C PRO A 38 3.12 9.41 -15.71
N GLY A 39 2.61 9.94 -16.81
CA GLY A 39 2.85 11.33 -17.20
C GLY A 39 4.33 11.64 -17.54
N GLN A 40 5.04 10.68 -18.13
CA GLN A 40 6.29 10.84 -18.88
C GLN A 40 6.15 10.20 -20.27
N GLY A 41 4.99 10.40 -20.92
CA GLY A 41 4.80 10.02 -22.31
C GLY A 41 5.81 10.75 -23.20
N PRO A 42 6.22 10.17 -24.34
CA PRO A 42 7.20 10.78 -25.22
C PRO A 42 6.71 12.16 -25.68
N SER A 43 7.57 13.16 -25.54
CA SER A 43 7.46 14.41 -26.29
C SER A 43 7.28 14.08 -27.77
N ALA A 44 6.40 14.80 -28.47
CA ALA A 44 6.06 14.51 -29.86
C ALA A 44 7.32 14.28 -30.72
N PRO A 45 7.30 13.32 -31.68
CA PRO A 45 8.47 13.02 -32.49
C PRO A 45 9.01 14.29 -33.15
N ALA A 46 10.30 14.54 -32.98
CA ALA A 46 10.98 15.60 -33.72
C ALA A 46 10.80 15.33 -35.22
N THR A 47 10.39 16.37 -35.96
CA THR A 47 10.29 16.32 -37.42
C THR A 47 11.62 15.87 -38.03
N PRO A 48 11.62 14.95 -39.01
CA PRO A 48 12.87 14.53 -39.65
C PRO A 48 13.50 15.70 -40.42
N PRO A 49 14.84 15.76 -40.51
CA PRO A 49 15.52 16.83 -41.25
C PRO A 49 15.43 16.60 -42.75
N GLU A 50 14.92 17.59 -43.50
CA GLU A 50 15.02 17.63 -44.96
C GLU A 50 16.36 18.26 -45.39
N ASP A 51 17.04 17.60 -46.32
CA ASP A 51 18.37 17.98 -46.81
C ASP A 51 18.26 18.82 -48.12
N ARG A 52 18.57 20.13 -48.01
CA ARG A 52 19.21 20.98 -49.05
C ARG A 52 18.41 21.43 -50.31
N PRO A 53 18.91 22.45 -51.08
CA PRO A 53 19.72 23.61 -50.68
C PRO A 53 19.33 24.97 -51.33
N GLY A 54 19.69 26.07 -50.65
CA GLY A 54 20.24 27.29 -51.27
C GLY A 54 19.28 28.40 -51.72
N PHE A 55 19.45 29.61 -51.16
CA PHE A 55 19.98 30.82 -51.83
C PHE A 55 20.02 32.00 -50.83
N ALA A 56 21.07 32.82 -50.84
CA ALA A 56 21.16 34.11 -50.14
C ALA A 56 21.30 35.22 -51.21
N PRO A 57 20.92 36.50 -50.97
CA PRO A 57 21.82 37.46 -50.28
C PRO A 57 21.02 38.57 -49.52
N PRO A 58 21.53 39.81 -49.24
CA PRO A 58 22.22 40.08 -47.98
C PRO A 58 21.75 41.35 -47.19
N GLU A 59 22.26 41.47 -45.96
CA GLU A 59 22.55 42.71 -45.18
C GLU A 59 21.53 43.87 -45.07
N GLN A 60 21.18 44.24 -43.83
CA GLN A 60 21.74 45.45 -43.16
C GLN A 60 21.25 45.67 -41.71
N GLY A 61 22.21 45.90 -40.80
CA GLY A 61 22.22 46.97 -39.78
C GLY A 61 21.20 46.99 -38.62
N GLY A 62 21.71 47.19 -37.40
CA GLY A 62 20.94 47.81 -36.29
C GLY A 62 21.10 47.11 -34.93
N ALA A 63 21.78 47.75 -33.98
CA ALA A 63 22.03 47.20 -32.64
C ALA A 63 21.32 47.97 -31.52
N SER A 64 21.33 47.36 -30.33
CA SER A 64 21.25 47.96 -28.98
C SER A 64 19.90 48.34 -28.34
N HIS A 65 19.68 47.65 -27.20
CA HIS A 65 19.07 48.02 -25.91
C HIS A 65 18.19 49.27 -25.72
N GLY A 66 17.13 49.10 -24.89
CA GLY A 66 16.47 50.22 -24.19
C GLY A 66 15.13 49.90 -23.49
N GLN A 67 15.19 49.45 -22.23
CA GLN A 67 14.14 49.65 -21.21
C GLN A 67 14.72 50.60 -20.13
N PRO A 68 13.96 51.19 -19.18
CA PRO A 68 12.51 51.08 -18.91
C PRO A 68 11.80 52.46 -18.69
N SER A 69 10.47 52.45 -18.51
CA SER A 69 9.78 53.29 -17.50
C SER A 69 8.29 52.96 -17.34
N GLU A 70 7.79 53.08 -16.10
CA GLU A 70 6.36 53.12 -15.73
C GLU A 70 5.79 54.52 -16.08
N THR A 71 4.49 54.82 -16.16
CA THR A 71 3.52 54.87 -15.03
C THR A 71 2.08 55.16 -15.55
N GLU A 72 1.09 55.02 -14.67
CA GLU A 72 -0.24 55.70 -14.64
C GLU A 72 -1.43 55.28 -15.55
N GLN A 73 -2.30 54.46 -14.94
CA GLN A 73 -3.71 54.76 -14.57
C GLN A 73 -4.73 55.44 -15.53
N ARG A 74 -5.92 54.81 -15.50
CA ARG A 74 -7.31 55.35 -15.48
C ARG A 74 -8.12 55.53 -16.79
N GLN A 75 -9.39 55.10 -16.68
CA GLN A 75 -10.56 55.35 -17.54
C GLN A 75 -10.50 54.67 -18.93
N GLY A 76 -11.61 54.24 -19.56
CA GLY A 76 -13.03 54.21 -19.15
C GLY A 76 -13.94 54.03 -20.39
N TYR A 77 -15.11 53.39 -20.25
CA TYR A 77 -16.07 53.08 -21.35
C TYR A 77 -15.51 52.14 -22.45
N GLY A 78 -16.29 51.47 -23.31
CA GLY A 78 -17.75 51.29 -23.35
C GLY A 78 -18.23 51.05 -24.80
N HIS A 79 -18.93 49.93 -25.04
CA HIS A 79 -19.73 49.59 -26.24
C HIS A 79 -19.07 49.53 -27.63
N SER A 80 -19.31 48.41 -28.33
CA SER A 80 -19.87 48.41 -29.71
C SER A 80 -20.38 47.02 -30.06
N GLY A 81 -21.52 46.94 -30.75
CA GLY A 81 -22.12 45.68 -31.22
C GLY A 81 -22.90 45.89 -32.52
N TYR A 82 -23.15 44.78 -33.23
CA TYR A 82 -23.95 44.65 -34.44
C TYR A 82 -24.56 43.22 -34.44
N GLY A 83 -25.79 42.90 -34.88
CA GLY A 83 -26.94 43.74 -35.26
C GLY A 83 -28.01 43.01 -36.11
N LEU A 84 -29.08 42.49 -35.47
CA LEU A 84 -30.42 42.11 -36.03
C LEU A 84 -30.51 41.03 -37.15
N PRO A 85 -31.72 40.51 -37.55
CA PRO A 85 -33.11 40.58 -37.00
C PRO A 85 -33.71 39.16 -36.69
N GLY A 86 -34.99 38.90 -36.36
CA GLY A 86 -36.11 39.76 -35.91
C GLY A 86 -37.55 39.30 -36.31
N HIS A 87 -38.37 38.89 -35.32
CA HIS A 87 -39.88 38.90 -35.25
C HIS A 87 -40.76 37.92 -36.09
N PRO A 88 -42.07 37.74 -35.76
CA PRO A 88 -42.83 38.08 -34.54
C PRO A 88 -43.69 36.92 -33.94
N GLN A 89 -44.32 37.19 -32.79
CA GLN A 89 -45.34 36.37 -32.12
C GLN A 89 -46.49 37.29 -31.64
N PRO A 90 -47.79 36.93 -31.79
CA PRO A 90 -48.92 37.75 -31.32
C PRO A 90 -49.49 37.28 -29.97
N SER A 91 -50.27 38.16 -29.32
CA SER A 91 -50.74 38.03 -27.94
C SER A 91 -52.21 38.44 -27.74
N GLY A 92 -52.80 38.02 -26.62
CA GLY A 92 -54.11 38.44 -26.09
C GLY A 92 -55.23 37.40 -26.27
N GLN A 93 -56.33 37.39 -25.50
CA GLN A 93 -56.68 37.77 -24.13
C GLN A 93 -58.19 37.43 -23.96
N GLN A 94 -58.61 36.89 -22.81
CA GLN A 94 -60.00 36.83 -22.28
C GLN A 94 -61.07 35.97 -23.01
N GLY A 95 -61.98 35.33 -22.25
CA GLY A 95 -63.28 34.84 -22.77
C GLY A 95 -63.86 33.58 -22.12
N TYR A 96 -65.08 33.68 -21.59
CA TYR A 96 -65.83 32.67 -20.81
C TYR A 96 -66.27 31.39 -21.56
N GLY A 97 -66.11 30.23 -20.90
CA GLY A 97 -67.16 29.22 -20.63
C GLY A 97 -67.77 28.34 -21.75
N GLN A 98 -67.56 27.01 -21.66
CA GLN A 98 -68.62 25.97 -21.75
C GLN A 98 -68.09 24.55 -21.39
N ALA A 99 -69.00 23.69 -20.94
CA ALA A 99 -68.84 22.24 -20.69
C ALA A 99 -69.67 21.46 -21.78
N PRO A 100 -69.80 20.10 -21.83
CA PRO A 100 -69.45 19.09 -20.82
C PRO A 100 -68.85 17.73 -21.28
N GLY A 101 -68.46 16.93 -20.27
CA GLY A 101 -68.41 15.45 -20.27
C GLY A 101 -67.09 14.80 -20.73
N HIS A 102 -66.73 13.54 -20.44
CA HIS A 102 -67.11 12.52 -19.41
C HIS A 102 -65.91 11.52 -19.35
N GLY A 103 -65.64 10.69 -18.32
CA GLY A 103 -66.15 10.46 -16.96
C GLY A 103 -64.99 9.89 -16.09
N GLN A 104 -65.02 9.96 -14.75
CA GLN A 104 -65.48 8.91 -13.79
C GLN A 104 -64.68 7.57 -13.83
N GLN A 105 -64.21 6.93 -12.72
CA GLN A 105 -64.28 7.21 -11.27
C GLN A 105 -63.10 6.57 -10.44
N TYR A 106 -62.65 7.25 -9.35
CA TYR A 106 -62.35 6.81 -7.94
C TYR A 106 -61.58 5.48 -7.64
N GLY A 107 -60.89 5.23 -6.51
CA GLY A 107 -60.55 6.06 -5.34
C GLY A 107 -60.49 5.29 -3.98
N TYR A 108 -59.30 5.25 -3.33
CA TYR A 108 -59.00 5.10 -1.87
C TYR A 108 -59.52 3.92 -0.97
N GLY A 109 -58.59 3.34 -0.18
CA GLY A 109 -58.68 3.35 1.30
C GLY A 109 -58.69 2.05 2.15
N SER A 110 -58.08 2.12 3.36
CA SER A 110 -58.15 1.20 4.54
C SER A 110 -57.45 -0.19 4.47
N GLY A 111 -57.04 -0.87 5.55
CA GLY A 111 -56.84 -0.45 6.96
C GLY A 111 -57.13 -1.51 8.06
N GLY A 112 -56.10 -2.01 8.77
CA GLY A 112 -56.17 -2.42 10.21
C GLY A 112 -56.57 -3.86 10.66
N GLN A 113 -55.67 -4.48 11.47
CA GLN A 113 -55.87 -5.37 12.65
C GLN A 113 -56.65 -6.73 12.59
N GLY A 114 -56.15 -7.79 13.28
CA GLY A 114 -56.99 -8.90 13.79
C GLY A 114 -56.36 -10.31 13.96
N TYR A 115 -56.55 -10.96 15.10
CA TYR A 115 -55.94 -12.21 15.62
C TYR A 115 -56.47 -13.58 15.07
N GLY A 116 -55.58 -14.60 15.00
CA GLY A 116 -55.72 -15.91 15.70
C GLY A 116 -56.39 -17.16 15.04
N GLY A 117 -55.81 -18.37 15.24
CA GLY A 117 -56.54 -19.67 15.30
C GLY A 117 -56.02 -20.85 14.43
N GLN A 118 -55.78 -22.02 15.04
CA GLN A 118 -55.43 -23.33 14.43
C GLN A 118 -56.57 -24.36 14.68
N PRO A 119 -56.76 -25.45 13.89
CA PRO A 119 -56.38 -26.82 14.34
C PRO A 119 -56.02 -27.85 13.22
N PRO A 120 -55.58 -29.10 13.54
CA PRO A 120 -55.00 -30.10 12.59
C PRO A 120 -55.76 -31.45 12.45
N ASN A 121 -55.35 -32.36 11.53
CA ASN A 121 -55.66 -33.82 11.52
C ASN A 121 -54.76 -34.65 10.51
N PRO A 122 -54.80 -36.01 10.37
CA PRO A 122 -53.85 -36.95 11.03
C PRO A 122 -53.17 -38.06 10.15
N ASP A 123 -52.37 -38.92 10.81
CA ASP A 123 -51.64 -40.18 10.40
C ASP A 123 -52.58 -41.38 9.99
N PRO A 124 -52.19 -42.71 9.83
CA PRO A 124 -50.93 -43.44 10.18
C PRO A 124 -50.43 -44.74 9.40
N TYR A 125 -49.25 -45.25 9.83
CA TYR A 125 -48.70 -46.65 9.88
C TYR A 125 -47.76 -47.29 8.81
N GLY A 126 -46.65 -47.91 9.30
CA GLY A 126 -45.92 -49.07 8.71
C GLY A 126 -44.37 -48.96 8.56
N ARG A 127 -43.54 -49.14 9.61
CA ARG A 127 -42.88 -50.38 10.15
C ARG A 127 -41.49 -50.76 9.56
N TYR A 128 -40.50 -50.94 10.44
CA TYR A 128 -39.14 -51.48 10.16
C TYR A 128 -39.12 -53.02 9.96
N GLY A 129 -38.15 -53.56 9.19
CA GLY A 129 -37.83 -55.00 9.19
C GLY A 129 -36.75 -55.43 8.18
N SER A 130 -35.70 -56.12 8.65
CA SER A 130 -34.58 -56.67 7.87
C SER A 130 -34.85 -58.07 7.31
N GLY A 131 -34.28 -58.42 6.15
CA GLY A 131 -34.26 -59.80 5.64
C GLY A 131 -33.25 -60.03 4.50
N GLN A 132 -32.43 -61.07 4.61
CA GLN A 132 -31.57 -61.59 3.53
C GLN A 132 -32.37 -62.49 2.59
N GLN A 133 -32.00 -62.59 1.30
CA GLN A 133 -31.69 -63.84 0.57
C GLN A 133 -31.58 -63.65 -0.96
N GLN A 134 -30.49 -64.15 -1.54
CA GLN A 134 -30.37 -64.66 -2.93
C GLN A 134 -31.09 -66.05 -3.03
N PRO A 135 -31.34 -66.70 -4.21
CA PRO A 135 -30.42 -66.80 -5.36
C PRO A 135 -31.01 -67.15 -6.77
N TYR A 136 -30.11 -67.58 -7.70
CA TYR A 136 -30.33 -68.31 -8.97
C TYR A 136 -30.97 -67.57 -10.18
N ALA A 137 -30.68 -67.87 -11.46
CA ALA A 137 -29.48 -68.39 -12.17
C ALA A 137 -29.70 -68.37 -13.72
N ALA A 138 -28.62 -68.63 -14.49
CA ALA A 138 -28.58 -69.22 -15.85
C ALA A 138 -28.91 -68.39 -17.13
N THR A 139 -27.83 -67.92 -17.81
CA THR A 139 -27.34 -68.27 -19.19
C THR A 139 -28.33 -68.56 -20.34
N PRO A 140 -28.00 -68.27 -21.64
CA PRO A 140 -26.67 -68.45 -22.27
C PRO A 140 -26.18 -67.34 -23.26
N PRO A 141 -24.94 -67.44 -23.79
CA PRO A 141 -24.27 -66.37 -24.57
C PRO A 141 -24.19 -66.60 -26.09
N GLY A 142 -23.89 -65.53 -26.85
CA GLY A 142 -23.45 -65.56 -28.26
C GLY A 142 -22.16 -64.77 -28.45
N TYR A 143 -21.26 -65.20 -29.35
CA TYR A 143 -19.83 -64.86 -29.32
C TYR A 143 -19.26 -64.27 -30.63
N GLY A 144 -18.40 -63.25 -30.50
CA GLY A 144 -17.36 -62.84 -31.48
C GLY A 144 -17.69 -61.69 -32.45
N PRO A 145 -16.69 -60.99 -33.04
CA PRO A 145 -15.22 -61.04 -32.84
C PRO A 145 -14.59 -59.66 -32.41
N PRO A 146 -13.25 -59.58 -32.14
CA PRO A 146 -12.55 -58.37 -31.66
C PRO A 146 -11.66 -57.71 -32.76
N PRO A 147 -10.75 -56.74 -32.50
CA PRO A 147 -10.63 -55.74 -31.41
C PRO A 147 -10.60 -54.27 -31.93
N GLY A 148 -10.63 -53.27 -31.03
CA GLY A 148 -10.32 -51.87 -31.37
C GLY A 148 -9.67 -51.11 -30.21
N HIS A 149 -8.49 -50.53 -30.42
CA HIS A 149 -7.78 -49.76 -29.39
C HIS A 149 -8.43 -48.39 -29.15
N GLY A 150 -8.85 -48.14 -27.91
CA GLY A 150 -9.36 -46.85 -27.41
C GLY A 150 -8.63 -46.45 -26.14
N GLN A 151 -8.31 -45.17 -25.99
CA GLN A 151 -7.33 -44.66 -25.03
C GLN A 151 -7.88 -44.60 -23.59
N GLN A 152 -6.98 -44.68 -22.60
CA GLN A 152 -7.30 -44.56 -21.17
C GLN A 152 -7.80 -43.14 -20.82
N PRO A 153 -8.95 -42.99 -20.13
CA PRO A 153 -9.31 -41.73 -19.48
C PRO A 153 -8.45 -41.51 -18.22
N GLN A 154 -7.76 -40.37 -18.15
CA GLN A 154 -6.89 -40.04 -17.01
C GLN A 154 -7.69 -39.56 -15.79
N TYR A 155 -7.17 -39.83 -14.58
CA TYR A 155 -7.86 -39.78 -13.30
C TYR A 155 -8.43 -38.40 -12.88
N GLY A 156 -9.66 -38.44 -12.34
CA GLY A 156 -9.92 -38.03 -10.95
C GLY A 156 -9.97 -36.53 -10.60
N GLN A 157 -11.10 -35.86 -10.87
CA GLN A 157 -11.47 -34.63 -10.15
C GLN A 157 -11.90 -34.96 -8.71
N GLN A 158 -11.15 -34.47 -7.72
CA GLN A 158 -11.44 -34.68 -6.30
C GLN A 158 -12.40 -33.59 -5.77
N TYR A 159 -13.60 -34.00 -5.35
CA TYR A 159 -14.63 -33.09 -4.85
C TYR A 159 -14.23 -32.46 -3.50
N GLY A 160 -14.11 -31.13 -3.46
CA GLY A 160 -13.85 -30.33 -2.27
C GLY A 160 -15.07 -29.46 -1.91
N TYR A 161 -15.42 -29.44 -0.62
CA TYR A 161 -16.62 -28.85 -0.02
C TYR A 161 -16.93 -27.39 -0.42
N GLY A 162 -18.18 -27.13 -0.82
CA GLY A 162 -18.95 -25.90 -0.61
C GLY A 162 -18.31 -24.53 -0.92
N ALA A 163 -18.44 -24.03 -2.15
CA ALA A 163 -18.24 -22.62 -2.49
C ALA A 163 -19.57 -21.96 -2.94
N PRO A 164 -19.93 -20.76 -2.47
CA PRO A 164 -21.21 -20.14 -2.82
C PRO A 164 -21.21 -19.57 -4.25
N HIS A 165 -22.13 -20.10 -5.08
CA HIS A 165 -22.70 -19.50 -6.29
C HIS A 165 -21.74 -18.66 -7.16
N GLY A 166 -21.01 -19.36 -8.03
CA GLY A 166 -20.11 -18.73 -9.01
C GLY A 166 -20.85 -18.02 -10.14
N GLY A 167 -21.06 -16.71 -10.00
CA GLY A 167 -21.21 -15.82 -11.16
C GLY A 167 -19.91 -15.79 -11.99
N PRO A 168 -19.94 -15.23 -13.23
CA PRO A 168 -18.76 -15.15 -14.08
C PRO A 168 -17.56 -14.54 -13.35
N ARG A 169 -16.42 -15.25 -13.35
CA ARG A 169 -15.19 -14.76 -12.74
C ARG A 169 -14.73 -13.53 -13.52
N ALA A 170 -14.83 -12.35 -12.90
CA ALA A 170 -14.37 -11.10 -13.50
C ALA A 170 -12.91 -11.22 -13.98
N PRO A 171 -12.53 -10.63 -15.13
CA PRO A 171 -11.17 -10.64 -15.61
C PRO A 171 -10.18 -10.19 -14.53
N LYS A 172 -9.02 -10.84 -14.50
CA LYS A 172 -7.89 -10.50 -13.62
C LYS A 172 -6.65 -10.25 -14.48
N PRO A 173 -6.50 -9.05 -15.08
CA PRO A 173 -5.28 -8.71 -15.82
C PRO A 173 -4.04 -8.72 -14.91
N GLY A 174 -4.24 -8.38 -13.63
CA GLY A 174 -3.21 -8.42 -12.59
C GLY A 174 -3.59 -9.21 -11.35
N VAL A 175 -2.93 -8.88 -10.24
CA VAL A 175 -3.01 -9.64 -8.98
C VAL A 175 -4.38 -9.60 -8.28
N VAL A 176 -5.29 -8.73 -8.71
CA VAL A 176 -6.58 -8.44 -8.06
C VAL A 176 -7.71 -8.41 -9.10
N ALA A 177 -8.94 -8.70 -8.67
CA ALA A 177 -10.12 -8.61 -9.52
C ALA A 177 -10.49 -7.16 -9.85
N LEU A 178 -10.98 -6.90 -11.06
CA LEU A 178 -11.45 -5.58 -11.50
C LEU A 178 -12.81 -5.20 -10.87
N ARG A 179 -12.98 -5.34 -9.55
CA ARG A 179 -14.24 -5.00 -8.85
C ARG A 179 -13.94 -4.50 -7.43
N PRO A 180 -14.87 -3.77 -6.79
CA PRO A 180 -14.78 -3.44 -5.38
C PRO A 180 -14.44 -4.66 -4.52
N MET A 181 -13.35 -4.57 -3.77
CA MET A 181 -12.67 -5.69 -3.13
C MET A 181 -13.34 -6.08 -1.81
N THR A 182 -13.37 -7.37 -1.49
CA THR A 182 -13.61 -7.83 -0.12
C THR A 182 -12.34 -7.70 0.73
N LEU A 183 -12.48 -7.81 2.07
CA LEU A 183 -11.31 -7.90 2.96
C LEU A 183 -10.38 -9.06 2.56
N GLY A 184 -10.96 -10.22 2.23
CA GLY A 184 -10.21 -11.38 1.77
C GLY A 184 -9.46 -11.12 0.46
N ASP A 185 -10.05 -10.39 -0.49
CA ASP A 185 -9.38 -10.01 -1.74
C ASP A 185 -8.17 -9.08 -1.48
N ILE A 186 -8.28 -8.14 -0.53
CA ILE A 186 -7.19 -7.21 -0.17
C ILE A 186 -6.02 -7.95 0.48
N LEU A 187 -6.29 -8.80 1.48
CA LEU A 187 -5.24 -9.54 2.19
C LEU A 187 -4.55 -10.56 1.26
N ASN A 188 -5.31 -11.32 0.48
CA ASN A 188 -4.74 -12.25 -0.50
C ASN A 188 -4.00 -11.51 -1.63
N GLY A 189 -4.50 -10.34 -2.06
CA GLY A 189 -3.84 -9.48 -3.04
C GLY A 189 -2.47 -9.02 -2.57
N ALA A 190 -2.35 -8.57 -1.31
CA ALA A 190 -1.07 -8.16 -0.72
C ALA A 190 -0.03 -9.30 -0.74
N PHE A 191 -0.41 -10.51 -0.29
CA PHE A 191 0.46 -11.69 -0.38
C PHE A 191 0.77 -12.09 -1.83
N SER A 192 -0.19 -11.97 -2.74
CA SER A 192 -0.02 -12.29 -4.16
C SER A 192 1.02 -11.38 -4.84
N VAL A 193 1.04 -10.08 -4.54
CA VAL A 193 2.07 -9.16 -5.07
C VAL A 193 3.47 -9.57 -4.61
N ILE A 194 3.63 -9.88 -3.33
CA ILE A 194 4.91 -10.33 -2.75
C ILE A 194 5.37 -11.62 -3.42
N ARG A 195 4.50 -12.64 -3.50
CA ARG A 195 4.81 -13.93 -4.13
C ARG A 195 5.14 -13.81 -5.62
N ASN A 196 4.49 -12.91 -6.34
CA ASN A 196 4.64 -12.78 -7.79
C ASN A 196 5.83 -11.89 -8.21
N ASN A 197 6.38 -11.08 -7.30
CA ASN A 197 7.54 -10.21 -7.53
C ASN A 197 8.42 -10.04 -6.26
N PRO A 198 8.98 -11.12 -5.69
CA PRO A 198 9.70 -11.06 -4.41
C PRO A 198 11.00 -10.27 -4.49
N LYS A 199 11.67 -10.24 -5.65
CA LYS A 199 12.91 -9.46 -5.85
C LYS A 199 12.68 -7.96 -5.66
N THR A 200 11.61 -7.43 -6.26
CA THR A 200 11.30 -5.99 -6.20
C THR A 200 10.50 -5.59 -4.97
N THR A 201 9.85 -6.54 -4.29
CA THR A 201 9.14 -6.28 -3.03
C THR A 201 10.04 -6.49 -1.82
N VAL A 202 10.37 -7.74 -1.48
CA VAL A 202 11.20 -8.09 -0.33
C VAL A 202 12.66 -7.67 -0.54
N GLY A 203 13.26 -7.96 -1.70
CA GLY A 203 14.67 -7.66 -1.96
C GLY A 203 14.99 -6.17 -1.91
N LEU A 204 14.14 -5.33 -2.51
CA LEU A 204 14.25 -3.87 -2.44
C LEU A 204 14.07 -3.35 -1.00
N SER A 205 13.09 -3.90 -0.27
CA SER A 205 12.87 -3.52 1.13
C SER A 205 14.07 -3.89 2.00
N LEU A 206 14.62 -5.09 1.83
CA LEU A 206 15.80 -5.56 2.57
C LEU A 206 16.99 -4.63 2.36
N VAL A 207 17.31 -4.26 1.11
CA VAL A 207 18.45 -3.38 0.81
C VAL A 207 18.26 -1.98 1.42
N VAL A 208 17.08 -1.37 1.25
CA VAL A 208 16.85 -0.01 1.75
C VAL A 208 16.74 0.01 3.29
N MET A 209 16.05 -0.95 3.90
CA MET A 209 15.95 -1.05 5.36
C MET A 209 17.29 -1.37 6.01
N ALA A 210 18.12 -2.23 5.41
CA ALA A 210 19.48 -2.46 5.88
C ALA A 210 20.26 -1.13 5.94
N ILE A 211 20.38 -0.43 4.81
CA ILE A 211 21.14 0.82 4.72
C ILE A 211 20.60 1.88 5.70
N ALA A 212 19.28 2.03 5.78
CA ALA A 212 18.64 3.04 6.63
C ALA A 212 18.74 2.74 8.14
N SER A 213 18.74 1.47 8.54
CA SER A 213 18.79 1.06 9.95
C SER A 213 20.22 0.97 10.52
N ILE A 214 21.30 1.01 9.72
CA ILE A 214 22.69 0.96 10.24
C ILE A 214 22.94 2.05 11.30
N ILE A 215 22.61 3.31 10.99
CA ILE A 215 22.86 4.42 11.93
C ILE A 215 21.94 4.33 13.15
N SER A 216 20.68 3.88 12.97
CA SER A 216 19.77 3.57 14.09
C SER A 216 20.37 2.54 15.04
N SER A 217 20.92 1.45 14.51
CA SER A 217 21.52 0.37 15.30
C SER A 217 22.74 0.84 16.08
N ILE A 218 23.58 1.71 15.51
CA ILE A 218 24.73 2.29 16.23
C ILE A 218 24.25 3.19 17.37
N GLY A 219 23.27 4.06 17.10
CA GLY A 219 22.69 4.94 18.12
C GLY A 219 22.01 4.18 19.25
N PHE A 220 21.22 3.15 18.92
CA PHE A 220 20.57 2.27 19.88
C PHE A 220 21.58 1.47 20.72
N SER A 221 22.67 0.99 20.11
CA SER A 221 23.75 0.31 20.83
C SER A 221 24.44 1.24 21.84
N GLY A 222 24.77 2.47 21.43
CA GLY A 222 25.31 3.49 22.35
C GLY A 222 24.34 3.83 23.48
N TYR A 223 23.06 4.03 23.16
CA TYR A 223 22.02 4.32 24.15
C TYR A 223 21.86 3.18 25.17
N MET A 224 21.88 1.92 24.72
CA MET A 224 21.82 0.75 25.60
C MET A 224 23.10 0.56 26.44
N SER A 225 24.26 0.97 25.93
CA SER A 225 25.50 0.99 26.70
C SER A 225 25.43 2.00 27.84
N ASP A 226 25.03 3.24 27.54
CA ASP A 226 24.87 4.31 28.53
C ASP A 226 23.81 3.93 29.59
N TYR A 227 22.67 3.39 29.14
CA TYR A 227 21.64 2.83 30.03
C TYR A 227 22.16 1.72 30.94
N GLY A 228 23.00 0.81 30.42
CA GLY A 228 23.60 -0.27 31.19
C GLY A 228 24.52 0.24 32.31
N VAL A 229 25.37 1.22 32.01
CA VAL A 229 26.25 1.87 33.00
C VAL A 229 25.43 2.59 34.08
N PHE A 230 24.40 3.33 33.68
CA PHE A 230 23.50 4.02 34.62
C PHE A 230 22.80 3.04 35.57
N MET A 231 22.26 1.94 35.04
CA MET A 231 21.56 0.94 35.86
C MET A 231 22.53 0.20 36.81
N ASP A 232 23.78 -0.04 36.40
CA ASP A 232 24.81 -0.60 37.28
C ASP A 232 25.17 0.36 38.43
N GLN A 233 25.36 1.65 38.14
CA GLN A 233 25.58 2.68 39.16
C GLN A 233 24.41 2.76 40.15
N VAL A 234 23.17 2.84 39.66
CA VAL A 234 21.95 2.90 40.48
C VAL A 234 21.76 1.64 41.34
N MET A 235 22.24 0.47 40.91
CA MET A 235 22.15 -0.77 41.70
C MET A 235 23.32 -0.96 42.68
N THR A 236 24.53 -0.52 42.32
CA THR A 236 25.76 -0.84 43.06
C THR A 236 26.18 0.29 44.00
N ASP A 237 26.07 1.56 43.58
CA ASP A 237 26.32 2.73 44.43
C ASP A 237 25.35 3.89 44.06
N PRO A 238 24.12 3.89 44.61
CA PRO A 238 23.14 4.94 44.35
C PRO A 238 23.59 6.36 44.74
N ALA A 239 24.60 6.49 45.62
CA ALA A 239 25.13 7.77 46.05
C ALA A 239 26.20 8.32 45.08
N SER A 240 26.68 7.51 44.13
CA SER A 240 27.59 7.92 43.06
C SER A 240 26.90 8.59 41.86
N VAL A 241 25.57 8.50 41.79
CA VAL A 241 24.76 9.16 40.74
C VAL A 241 24.81 10.67 40.95
N ASP A 242 25.39 11.40 40.00
CA ASP A 242 25.51 12.86 40.06
C ASP A 242 24.12 13.51 40.02
N PRO A 243 23.68 14.22 41.09
CA PRO A 243 22.40 14.92 41.09
C PRO A 243 22.33 16.08 40.08
N ASP A 244 23.48 16.60 39.67
CA ASP A 244 23.62 17.72 38.73
C ASP A 244 23.77 17.25 37.26
N ASP A 245 23.87 15.93 37.00
CA ASP A 245 23.72 15.34 35.66
C ASP A 245 22.33 14.68 35.48
N PRO A 246 21.31 15.43 35.01
CA PRO A 246 19.94 14.93 34.88
C PRO A 246 19.76 13.95 33.70
N LEU A 247 20.78 13.69 32.88
CA LEU A 247 20.69 12.83 31.70
C LEU A 247 21.88 11.85 31.66
N PRO A 248 21.71 10.61 32.13
CA PRO A 248 22.78 9.60 32.17
C PRO A 248 23.08 8.98 30.79
N PHE A 249 22.95 9.77 29.73
CA PHE A 249 23.09 9.40 28.33
C PHE A 249 23.98 10.41 27.64
N SER A 250 25.04 9.93 26.98
CA SER A 250 25.97 10.78 26.25
C SER A 250 25.24 11.56 25.13
N ALA A 251 25.63 12.81 24.92
CA ALA A 251 25.08 13.61 23.82
C ALA A 251 25.25 12.93 22.44
N TRP A 252 26.30 12.11 22.29
CA TRP A 252 26.51 11.27 21.11
C TRP A 252 25.49 10.14 20.98
N SER A 253 25.21 9.36 22.04
CA SER A 253 24.23 8.26 21.95
C SER A 253 22.83 8.79 21.67
N ILE A 254 22.43 9.90 22.31
CA ILE A 254 21.19 10.63 22.02
C ILE A 254 21.15 11.05 20.55
N ALA A 255 22.18 11.76 20.06
CA ALA A 255 22.21 12.27 18.68
C ALA A 255 22.18 11.14 17.65
N ALA A 256 22.91 10.04 17.89
CA ALA A 256 22.93 8.87 17.02
C ALA A 256 21.61 8.09 17.07
N LEU A 257 20.96 7.97 18.24
CA LEU A 257 19.66 7.31 18.39
C LEU A 257 18.58 8.07 17.61
N TYR A 258 18.42 9.36 17.85
CA TYR A 258 17.37 10.16 17.18
C TYR A 258 17.70 10.43 15.70
N GLY A 259 18.95 10.80 15.38
CA GLY A 259 19.39 11.02 14.00
C GLY A 259 19.35 9.73 13.17
N GLY A 260 19.75 8.60 13.76
CA GLY A 260 19.58 7.28 13.17
C GLY A 260 18.12 6.92 12.94
N SER A 261 17.26 7.11 13.94
CA SER A 261 15.82 6.82 13.83
C SER A 261 15.13 7.63 12.73
N LEU A 262 15.52 8.91 12.56
CA LEU A 262 15.06 9.74 11.44
C LEU A 262 15.49 9.19 10.08
N LEU A 263 16.71 8.64 9.96
CA LEU A 263 17.18 8.00 8.74
C LEU A 263 16.44 6.68 8.46
N SER A 264 16.20 5.83 9.46
CA SER A 264 15.41 4.60 9.33
C SER A 264 13.96 4.91 8.93
N TYR A 265 13.37 5.96 9.51
CA TYR A 265 12.05 6.47 9.11
C TYR A 265 12.05 6.92 7.63
N ALA A 266 13.05 7.70 7.21
CA ALA A 266 13.21 8.11 5.81
C ALA A 266 13.37 6.91 4.85
N GLY A 267 14.10 5.86 5.25
CA GLY A 267 14.19 4.60 4.53
C GLY A 267 12.84 3.89 4.40
N THR A 268 12.09 3.79 5.50
CA THR A 268 10.73 3.22 5.55
C THR A 268 9.76 3.95 4.60
N ILE A 269 9.83 5.28 4.58
CA ILE A 269 9.08 6.14 3.65
C ILE A 269 9.45 5.87 2.20
N LEU A 270 10.75 5.77 1.90
CA LEU A 270 11.22 5.52 0.55
C LEU A 270 10.76 4.13 0.06
N VAL A 271 10.91 3.10 0.89
CA VAL A 271 10.36 1.75 0.64
C VAL A 271 8.85 1.83 0.41
N THR A 272 8.11 2.54 1.26
CA THR A 272 6.66 2.72 1.11
C THR A 272 6.30 3.32 -0.25
N GLY A 273 7.04 4.33 -0.72
CA GLY A 273 6.80 4.97 -2.03
C GLY A 273 7.11 4.05 -3.21
N LEU A 274 8.25 3.36 -3.16
CA LEU A 274 8.68 2.42 -4.19
C LEU A 274 7.72 1.23 -4.29
N LEU A 275 7.33 0.64 -3.16
CA LEU A 275 6.38 -0.46 -3.12
C LEU A 275 4.98 -0.04 -3.56
N THR A 276 4.53 1.17 -3.18
CA THR A 276 3.27 1.74 -3.68
C THR A 276 3.23 1.76 -5.21
N ALA A 277 4.32 2.18 -5.87
CA ALA A 277 4.44 2.13 -7.33
C ALA A 277 4.40 0.69 -7.88
N VAL A 278 5.16 -0.23 -7.27
CA VAL A 278 5.19 -1.65 -7.66
C VAL A 278 3.81 -2.31 -7.54
N ILE A 279 3.08 -2.06 -6.45
CA ILE A 279 1.75 -2.62 -6.20
C ILE A 279 0.70 -1.99 -7.12
N GLY A 280 0.74 -0.67 -7.32
CA GLY A 280 -0.13 0.02 -8.28
C GLY A 280 -0.01 -0.55 -9.68
N MET A 281 1.22 -0.79 -10.15
CA MET A 281 1.44 -1.43 -11.46
C MET A 281 1.03 -2.92 -11.48
N ALA A 282 1.21 -3.65 -10.37
CA ALA A 282 0.80 -5.05 -10.27
C ALA A 282 -0.73 -5.25 -10.31
N VAL A 283 -1.51 -4.24 -9.90
CA VAL A 283 -2.98 -4.20 -10.13
C VAL A 283 -3.30 -4.13 -11.62
N LEU A 284 -2.51 -3.39 -12.40
CA LEU A 284 -2.61 -3.29 -13.86
C LEU A 284 -1.97 -4.49 -14.61
N GLY A 285 -1.53 -5.52 -13.88
CA GLY A 285 -0.88 -6.72 -14.46
C GLY A 285 0.62 -6.58 -14.74
N ARG A 286 1.20 -5.39 -14.56
CA ARG A 286 2.62 -5.14 -14.89
C ARG A 286 3.53 -5.37 -13.70
N LYS A 287 4.67 -6.03 -13.92
CA LYS A 287 5.71 -6.21 -12.89
C LYS A 287 6.82 -5.20 -13.11
N LEU A 288 7.03 -4.32 -12.14
CA LEU A 288 8.21 -3.44 -12.14
C LEU A 288 9.46 -4.18 -11.65
N THR A 289 10.61 -3.82 -12.21
CA THR A 289 11.93 -4.05 -11.63
C THR A 289 12.28 -2.98 -10.58
N PRO A 290 13.33 -3.17 -9.76
CA PRO A 290 13.76 -2.13 -8.80
C PRO A 290 14.15 -0.80 -9.46
N SER A 291 14.79 -0.85 -10.63
CA SER A 291 15.17 0.36 -11.38
C SER A 291 13.95 1.09 -11.96
N GLN A 292 12.95 0.36 -12.47
CA GLN A 292 11.68 0.96 -12.92
C GLN A 292 10.89 1.55 -11.75
N ALA A 293 10.83 0.87 -10.61
CA ALA A 293 10.18 1.39 -9.40
C ALA A 293 10.85 2.69 -8.93
N TRP A 294 12.18 2.76 -8.92
CA TRP A 294 12.92 4.01 -8.66
C TRP A 294 12.62 5.10 -9.70
N ALA A 295 12.52 4.75 -10.98
CA ALA A 295 12.18 5.70 -12.04
C ALA A 295 10.78 6.34 -11.86
N VAL A 296 9.78 5.63 -11.31
CA VAL A 296 8.50 6.24 -10.92
C VAL A 296 8.68 7.31 -9.84
N VAL A 297 9.48 7.00 -8.82
CA VAL A 297 9.51 7.76 -7.56
C VAL A 297 10.53 8.90 -7.57
N LYS A 298 11.62 8.80 -8.33
CA LYS A 298 12.73 9.79 -8.33
C LYS A 298 12.25 11.24 -8.53
N ASP A 299 11.34 11.46 -9.50
CA ASP A 299 10.82 12.80 -9.85
C ASP A 299 9.70 13.28 -8.90
N ARG A 300 9.44 12.50 -7.85
CA ARG A 300 8.53 12.79 -6.75
C ARG A 300 9.21 12.68 -5.38
N ILE A 301 10.53 12.47 -5.31
CA ILE A 301 11.23 12.28 -4.03
C ILE A 301 11.07 13.47 -3.09
N GLY A 302 11.06 14.71 -3.61
CA GLY A 302 10.77 15.91 -2.82
C GLY A 302 9.33 15.96 -2.27
N ALA A 303 8.34 15.44 -2.99
CA ALA A 303 6.97 15.33 -2.50
C ALA A 303 6.81 14.17 -1.50
N VAL A 304 7.54 13.07 -1.69
CA VAL A 304 7.62 11.95 -0.73
C VAL A 304 8.26 12.40 0.58
N ILE A 305 9.40 13.09 0.53
CA ILE A 305 10.08 13.67 1.69
C ILE A 305 9.21 14.75 2.35
N GLY A 306 8.57 15.62 1.57
CA GLY A 306 7.66 16.64 2.11
C GLY A 306 6.44 16.04 2.82
N LEU A 307 5.85 14.96 2.28
CA LEU A 307 4.77 14.23 2.95
C LEU A 307 5.28 13.56 4.24
N ALA A 308 6.45 12.94 4.18
CA ALA A 308 7.09 12.30 5.33
C ALA A 308 7.39 13.26 6.48
N LEU A 309 8.01 14.40 6.19
CA LEU A 309 8.28 15.43 7.19
C LEU A 309 6.99 15.98 7.80
N LEU A 310 5.93 16.12 7.00
CA LEU A 310 4.63 16.54 7.50
C LEU A 310 3.93 15.45 8.33
N GLN A 311 4.04 14.17 7.97
CA GLN A 311 3.56 13.06 8.78
C GLN A 311 4.33 12.95 10.10
N LEU A 312 5.65 13.12 10.07
CA LEU A 312 6.51 13.20 11.25
C LEU A 312 6.08 14.36 12.16
N LEU A 313 5.85 15.55 11.60
CA LEU A 313 5.40 16.72 12.36
C LEU A 313 4.01 16.53 12.97
N ILE A 314 3.08 15.87 12.26
CA ILE A 314 1.75 15.51 12.79
C ILE A 314 1.90 14.54 13.97
N VAL A 315 2.70 13.48 13.83
CA VAL A 315 2.93 12.50 14.90
C VAL A 315 3.64 13.15 16.09
N PHE A 316 4.68 13.94 15.85
CA PHE A 316 5.40 14.69 16.89
C PHE A 316 4.48 15.66 17.63
N GLY A 317 3.66 16.44 16.92
CA GLY A 317 2.70 17.36 17.51
C GLY A 317 1.64 16.65 18.37
N LEU A 318 1.14 15.49 17.91
CA LEU A 318 0.19 14.68 18.68
C LEU A 318 0.84 14.12 19.95
N THR A 319 2.02 13.51 19.85
CA THR A 319 2.77 13.00 21.00
C THR A 319 3.11 14.11 21.98
N LEU A 320 3.54 15.29 21.49
CA LEU A 320 3.84 16.46 22.33
C LEU A 320 2.60 16.94 23.10
N VAL A 321 1.44 17.04 22.45
CA VAL A 321 0.18 17.43 23.12
C VAL A 321 -0.22 16.39 24.17
N ILE A 322 -0.14 15.10 23.86
CA ILE A 322 -0.46 14.01 24.80
C ILE A 322 0.48 14.06 26.02
N THR A 323 1.79 14.19 25.79
CA THR A 323 2.80 14.30 26.85
C THR A 323 2.59 15.55 27.70
N VAL A 324 2.37 16.72 27.09
CA VAL A 324 2.13 17.98 27.85
C VAL A 324 0.85 17.88 28.69
N VAL A 325 -0.24 17.32 28.17
CA VAL A 325 -1.48 17.11 28.94
C VAL A 325 -1.28 16.11 30.07
N GLY A 326 -0.60 14.98 29.81
CA GLY A 326 -0.30 13.97 30.83
C GLY A 326 0.60 14.50 31.94
N VAL A 327 1.68 15.21 31.58
CA VAL A 327 2.63 15.82 32.52
C VAL A 327 1.97 16.95 33.32
N ALA A 328 1.22 17.85 32.68
CA ALA A 328 0.50 18.92 33.39
C ALA A 328 -0.53 18.37 34.38
N GLY A 329 -1.27 17.31 33.99
CA GLY A 329 -2.18 16.62 34.88
C GLY A 329 -1.49 15.87 36.03
N LEU A 330 -0.32 15.28 35.77
CA LEU A 330 0.52 14.67 36.81
C LEU A 330 0.98 15.72 37.84
N PHE A 331 1.54 16.85 37.39
CA PHE A 331 1.97 17.93 38.27
C PHE A 331 0.81 18.53 39.07
N LEU A 332 -0.33 18.80 38.43
CA LEU A 332 -1.52 19.32 39.11
C LEU A 332 -2.04 18.31 40.16
N GLY A 333 -2.07 17.03 39.82
CA GLY A 333 -2.50 15.98 40.74
C GLY A 333 -1.57 15.79 41.94
N ILE A 334 -0.25 15.83 41.73
CA ILE A 334 0.75 15.81 42.82
C ILE A 334 0.57 17.05 43.71
N TYR A 335 0.43 18.24 43.14
CA TYR A 335 0.18 19.48 43.88
C TYR A 335 -1.09 19.38 44.74
N LEU A 336 -2.19 18.89 44.18
CA LEU A 336 -3.45 18.69 44.92
C LEU A 336 -3.30 17.67 46.05
N ALA A 337 -2.55 16.57 45.84
CA ALA A 337 -2.29 15.60 46.89
C ALA A 337 -1.47 16.18 48.05
N VAL A 338 -0.34 16.84 47.75
CA VAL A 338 0.55 17.44 48.76
C VAL A 338 -0.09 18.64 49.47
N SER A 339 -1.02 19.35 48.82
CA SER A 339 -1.81 20.43 49.45
C SER A 339 -2.95 19.94 50.36
N GLY A 340 -3.04 18.63 50.64
CA GLY A 340 -3.98 18.04 51.59
C GLY A 340 -5.29 17.52 50.98
N ASN A 341 -5.37 17.40 49.65
CA ASN A 341 -6.52 16.82 48.95
C ASN A 341 -6.09 15.60 48.10
N GLU A 342 -5.57 14.57 48.77
CA GLU A 342 -5.07 13.32 48.18
C GLU A 342 -6.07 12.69 47.20
N ALA A 343 -7.36 12.62 47.57
CA ALA A 343 -8.39 12.03 46.72
C ALA A 343 -8.59 12.80 45.40
N ALA A 344 -8.61 14.14 45.44
CA ALA A 344 -8.66 14.94 44.21
C ALA A 344 -7.36 14.82 43.40
N GLY A 345 -6.21 14.79 44.08
CA GLY A 345 -4.91 14.61 43.45
C GLY A 345 -4.82 13.32 42.64
N VAL A 346 -5.10 12.18 43.27
CA VAL A 346 -5.16 10.86 42.59
C VAL A 346 -6.18 10.87 41.46
N THR A 347 -7.37 11.45 41.68
CA THR A 347 -8.41 11.54 40.64
C THR A 347 -7.91 12.32 39.42
N VAL A 348 -7.20 13.43 39.60
CA VAL A 348 -6.64 14.23 38.51
C VAL A 348 -5.52 13.50 37.76
N ILE A 349 -4.61 12.80 38.47
CA ILE A 349 -3.57 11.98 37.82
C ILE A 349 -4.23 10.89 36.95
N VAL A 350 -5.17 10.12 37.52
CA VAL A 350 -5.85 9.03 36.80
C VAL A 350 -6.67 9.59 35.63
N ALA A 351 -7.39 10.69 35.81
CA ALA A 351 -8.15 11.32 34.73
C ALA A 351 -7.24 11.84 33.60
N ALA A 352 -6.12 12.48 33.93
CA ALA A 352 -5.17 12.98 32.93
C ALA A 352 -4.48 11.85 32.16
N LEU A 353 -4.06 10.78 32.84
CA LEU A 353 -3.49 9.60 32.19
C LEU A 353 -4.53 8.88 31.32
N VAL A 354 -5.70 8.55 31.87
CA VAL A 354 -6.72 7.77 31.14
C VAL A 354 -7.32 8.59 30.00
N LEU A 355 -7.81 9.82 30.26
CA LEU A 355 -8.46 10.62 29.22
C LEU A 355 -7.45 11.23 28.23
N GLY A 356 -6.26 11.62 28.70
CA GLY A 356 -5.20 12.14 27.84
C GLY A 356 -4.66 11.07 26.90
N VAL A 357 -4.36 9.86 27.40
CA VAL A 357 -3.86 8.76 26.56
C VAL A 357 -4.97 8.18 25.68
N LEU A 358 -6.17 7.86 26.21
CA LEU A 358 -7.24 7.29 25.37
C LEU A 358 -7.79 8.30 24.36
N GLY A 359 -7.97 9.56 24.76
CA GLY A 359 -8.37 10.65 23.86
C GLY A 359 -7.29 10.93 22.81
N GLY A 360 -6.02 10.91 23.22
CA GLY A 360 -4.86 11.02 22.33
C GLY A 360 -4.79 9.90 21.29
N ILE A 361 -4.95 8.64 21.72
CA ILE A 361 -5.00 7.47 20.83
C ILE A 361 -6.20 7.56 19.88
N ALA A 362 -7.38 7.95 20.36
CA ALA A 362 -8.56 8.11 19.52
C ALA A 362 -8.37 9.21 18.46
N LEU A 363 -7.79 10.35 18.84
CA LEU A 363 -7.44 11.45 17.93
C LEU A 363 -6.37 11.02 16.91
N ALA A 364 -5.32 10.34 17.37
CA ALA A 364 -4.26 9.82 16.51
C ALA A 364 -4.79 8.79 15.50
N ALA A 365 -5.61 7.83 15.93
CA ALA A 365 -6.27 6.86 15.06
C ALA A 365 -7.20 7.56 14.05
N TRP A 366 -7.94 8.59 14.47
CA TRP A 366 -8.79 9.36 13.57
C TRP A 366 -7.99 10.09 12.50
N ILE A 367 -6.93 10.83 12.89
CA ILE A 367 -6.04 11.54 11.95
C ILE A 367 -5.33 10.55 11.02
N TYR A 368 -4.77 9.47 11.57
CA TYR A 368 -4.05 8.43 10.82
C TYR A 368 -4.92 7.88 9.68
N VAL A 369 -6.15 7.46 9.98
CA VAL A 369 -7.09 6.96 8.96
C VAL A 369 -7.38 8.01 7.89
N ARG A 370 -7.47 9.30 8.25
CA ARG A 370 -7.73 10.39 7.29
C ARG A 370 -6.59 10.60 6.30
N ILE A 371 -5.34 10.42 6.74
CA ILE A 371 -4.13 10.66 5.94
C ILE A 371 -3.51 9.36 5.36
N TYR A 372 -4.10 8.21 5.67
CA TYR A 372 -3.57 6.87 5.34
C TYR A 372 -3.25 6.66 3.86
N PHE A 373 -4.02 7.26 2.95
CA PHE A 373 -3.82 7.12 1.50
C PHE A 373 -2.97 8.24 0.88
N ALA A 374 -2.41 9.16 1.68
CA ALA A 374 -1.64 10.27 1.14
C ALA A 374 -0.43 9.80 0.31
N MET A 375 0.23 8.71 0.71
CA MET A 375 1.37 8.16 -0.02
C MET A 375 0.97 7.47 -1.34
N PRO A 376 -0.04 6.56 -1.38
CA PRO A 376 -0.71 6.15 -2.62
C PRO A 376 -1.07 7.31 -3.55
N VAL A 377 -1.57 8.43 -3.02
CA VAL A 377 -1.94 9.59 -3.83
C VAL A 377 -0.73 10.38 -4.36
N VAL A 378 0.34 10.58 -3.56
CA VAL A 378 1.58 11.23 -4.04
C VAL A 378 2.24 10.44 -5.16
N VAL A 379 2.26 9.11 -5.04
CA VAL A 379 2.96 8.23 -5.99
C VAL A 379 2.11 7.96 -7.24
N LEU A 380 0.84 7.56 -7.08
CA LEU A 380 0.00 7.09 -8.19
C LEU A 380 -0.78 8.22 -8.86
N GLU A 381 -1.36 9.17 -8.10
CA GLU A 381 -2.02 10.35 -8.71
C GLU A 381 -1.01 11.48 -9.03
N ARG A 382 0.28 11.29 -8.69
CA ARG A 382 1.38 12.25 -8.87
C ARG A 382 1.12 13.64 -8.28
N LEU A 383 0.28 13.74 -7.24
CA LEU A 383 -0.09 15.00 -6.58
C LEU A 383 0.97 15.48 -5.57
N GLY A 384 1.01 16.80 -5.33
CA GLY A 384 1.81 17.42 -4.27
C GLY A 384 1.23 17.21 -2.87
N VAL A 385 2.04 17.44 -1.83
CA VAL A 385 1.78 17.07 -0.42
C VAL A 385 0.43 17.55 0.13
N GLY A 386 0.11 18.85 0.00
CA GLY A 386 -1.16 19.38 0.50
C GLY A 386 -2.38 18.82 -0.25
N ALA A 387 -2.25 18.65 -1.57
CA ALA A 387 -3.29 18.08 -2.41
C ALA A 387 -3.50 16.58 -2.11
N SER A 388 -2.44 15.82 -1.84
CA SER A 388 -2.54 14.40 -1.52
C SER A 388 -3.20 14.13 -0.16
N LEU A 389 -2.93 14.97 0.85
CA LEU A 389 -3.63 14.93 2.14
C LEU A 389 -5.12 15.27 1.99
N ALA A 390 -5.45 16.38 1.31
CA ALA A 390 -6.84 16.76 1.06
C ALA A 390 -7.61 15.69 0.26
N ARG A 391 -6.94 15.03 -0.68
CA ARG A 391 -7.47 13.91 -1.47
C ARG A 391 -7.69 12.66 -0.61
N SER A 392 -6.72 12.26 0.22
CA SER A 392 -6.87 11.16 1.18
C SER A 392 -8.02 11.41 2.16
N TRP A 393 -8.18 12.66 2.61
CA TRP A 393 -9.28 13.06 3.48
C TRP A 393 -10.66 12.85 2.81
N ARG A 394 -10.79 13.25 1.54
CA ARG A 394 -12.02 13.06 0.75
C ARG A 394 -12.29 11.57 0.46
N LEU A 395 -11.26 10.77 0.19
CA LEU A 395 -11.39 9.33 -0.03
C LEU A 395 -11.81 8.58 1.25
N THR A 396 -11.50 9.09 2.44
CA THR A 396 -11.83 8.44 3.73
C THR A 396 -13.17 8.88 4.33
N GLN A 397 -13.73 10.03 3.92
CA GLN A 397 -15.05 10.52 4.34
C GLN A 397 -16.16 9.48 4.08
N GLY A 398 -16.79 8.95 5.13
CA GLY A 398 -17.87 7.96 5.01
C GLY A 398 -17.42 6.49 4.93
N SER A 399 -16.11 6.21 4.90
CA SER A 399 -15.58 4.83 4.98
C SER A 399 -14.57 4.65 6.13
N TRP A 400 -14.57 5.56 7.11
CA TRP A 400 -13.60 5.59 8.22
C TRP A 400 -13.50 4.24 8.96
N TRP A 401 -14.63 3.66 9.39
CA TRP A 401 -14.66 2.36 10.09
C TRP A 401 -14.16 1.19 9.23
N ARG A 402 -14.44 1.21 7.92
CA ARG A 402 -13.91 0.20 6.98
C ARG A 402 -12.39 0.32 6.87
N VAL A 403 -11.87 1.53 6.73
CA VAL A 403 -10.42 1.75 6.64
C VAL A 403 -9.76 1.36 7.97
N PHE A 404 -10.21 1.94 9.09
CA PHE A 404 -9.72 1.62 10.43
C PHE A 404 -9.73 0.12 10.74
N GLY A 405 -10.85 -0.57 10.52
CA GLY A 405 -10.97 -2.00 10.83
C GLY A 405 -10.07 -2.88 9.96
N ILE A 406 -9.92 -2.58 8.67
CA ILE A 406 -9.05 -3.33 7.76
C ILE A 406 -7.57 -3.06 8.08
N THR A 407 -7.19 -1.81 8.35
CA THR A 407 -5.80 -1.47 8.68
C THR A 407 -5.41 -2.00 10.06
N LEU A 408 -6.27 -1.86 11.07
CA LEU A 408 -6.07 -2.44 12.40
C LEU A 408 -5.89 -3.96 12.32
N LEU A 409 -6.76 -4.66 11.59
CA LEU A 409 -6.62 -6.11 11.40
C LEU A 409 -5.32 -6.47 10.68
N ALA A 410 -4.93 -5.74 9.64
CA ALA A 410 -3.66 -5.96 8.95
C ALA A 410 -2.45 -5.72 9.87
N TYR A 411 -2.48 -4.68 10.71
CA TYR A 411 -1.45 -4.41 11.72
C TYR A 411 -1.40 -5.48 12.81
N LEU A 412 -2.55 -5.99 13.28
CA LEU A 412 -2.60 -7.09 14.25
C LEU A 412 -2.03 -8.39 13.66
N LEU A 413 -2.41 -8.74 12.42
CA LEU A 413 -1.90 -9.93 11.74
C LEU A 413 -0.39 -9.84 11.48
N ILE A 414 0.08 -8.71 10.93
CA ILE A 414 1.50 -8.56 10.60
C ILE A 414 2.36 -8.30 11.84
N GLY A 415 1.80 -7.70 12.89
CA GLY A 415 2.42 -7.57 14.20
C GLY A 415 2.63 -8.93 14.87
N LEU A 416 1.62 -9.81 14.84
CA LEU A 416 1.76 -11.18 15.31
C LEU A 416 2.83 -11.95 14.53
N VAL A 417 2.82 -11.88 13.20
CA VAL A 417 3.87 -12.48 12.35
C VAL A 417 5.24 -11.90 12.69
N GLY A 418 5.35 -10.58 12.85
CA GLY A 418 6.58 -9.91 13.24
C GLY A 418 7.11 -10.39 14.59
N SER A 419 6.24 -10.49 15.61
CA SER A 419 6.60 -11.00 16.94
C SER A 419 7.01 -12.47 16.93
N LEU A 420 6.34 -13.32 16.15
CA LEU A 420 6.68 -14.74 16.00
C LEU A 420 8.03 -14.94 15.30
N LEU A 421 8.40 -14.06 14.36
CA LEU A 421 9.70 -14.08 13.71
C LEU A 421 10.80 -13.45 14.58
N SER A 422 10.52 -12.36 15.28
CA SER A 422 11.52 -11.63 16.07
C SER A 422 11.87 -12.32 17.39
N THR A 423 10.89 -12.86 18.11
CA THR A 423 11.09 -13.45 19.45
C THR A 423 12.20 -14.51 19.53
N PRO A 424 12.25 -15.55 18.67
CA PRO A 424 13.34 -16.53 18.71
C PRO A 424 14.70 -15.90 18.38
N LEU A 425 14.74 -14.90 17.50
CA LEU A 425 15.97 -14.19 17.15
C LEU A 425 16.43 -13.27 18.29
N SER A 426 15.51 -12.62 19.00
CA SER A 426 15.80 -11.86 20.21
C SER A 426 16.36 -12.74 21.33
N ILE A 427 15.88 -13.98 21.48
CA ILE A 427 16.47 -14.93 22.44
C ILE A 427 17.93 -15.23 22.06
N VAL A 428 18.20 -15.52 20.78
CA VAL A 428 19.57 -15.74 20.27
C VAL A 428 20.45 -14.51 20.51
N ALA A 429 19.90 -13.29 20.36
CA ALA A 429 20.63 -12.06 20.55
C ALA A 429 21.12 -11.81 22.00
N VAL A 430 20.50 -12.40 23.04
CA VAL A 430 20.98 -12.22 24.43
C VAL A 430 22.02 -13.28 24.83
N VAL A 431 22.16 -14.37 24.08
CA VAL A 431 23.11 -15.45 24.39
C VAL A 431 24.56 -14.96 24.59
N PRO A 432 25.14 -14.08 23.75
CA PRO A 432 26.50 -13.59 23.97
C PRO A 432 26.66 -12.88 25.32
N SER A 433 25.69 -12.05 25.71
CA SER A 433 25.70 -11.31 26.97
C SER A 433 25.60 -12.20 28.21
N PHE A 434 25.00 -13.39 28.11
CA PHE A 434 24.98 -14.38 29.18
C PHE A 434 26.26 -15.24 29.24
N VAL A 435 26.83 -15.60 28.09
CA VAL A 435 28.01 -16.48 28.01
C VAL A 435 29.30 -15.71 28.33
N ALA A 436 29.35 -14.41 28.00
CA ALA A 436 30.50 -13.54 28.20
C ALA A 436 30.08 -12.18 28.78
N PRO A 437 29.66 -12.12 30.07
CA PRO A 437 29.27 -10.87 30.72
C PRO A 437 30.43 -9.86 30.77
N GLY A 438 30.15 -8.60 30.46
CA GLY A 438 31.15 -7.52 30.44
C GLY A 438 32.05 -7.47 29.20
N GLU A 439 32.01 -8.46 28.32
CA GLU A 439 32.82 -8.48 27.11
C GLU A 439 32.26 -7.58 26.01
N THR A 440 33.10 -6.68 25.47
CA THR A 440 32.67 -5.70 24.44
C THR A 440 32.24 -6.38 23.14
N TRP A 441 32.89 -7.47 22.75
CA TRP A 441 32.52 -8.24 21.56
C TRP A 441 31.14 -8.89 21.69
N ALA A 442 30.73 -9.27 22.91
CA ALA A 442 29.43 -9.88 23.15
C ALA A 442 28.30 -8.89 22.85
N ALA A 443 28.41 -7.64 23.35
CA ALA A 443 27.46 -6.57 23.02
C ALA A 443 27.38 -6.28 21.52
N VAL A 444 28.51 -6.27 20.81
CA VAL A 444 28.56 -6.07 19.35
C VAL A 444 27.84 -7.21 18.60
N VAL A 445 28.07 -8.48 18.99
CA VAL A 445 27.36 -9.62 18.39
C VAL A 445 25.87 -9.56 18.70
N SER A 446 25.47 -9.27 19.93
CA SER A 446 24.07 -9.10 20.33
C SER A 446 23.37 -8.02 19.47
N GLY A 447 23.98 -6.85 19.33
CA GLY A 447 23.48 -5.76 18.49
C GLY A 447 23.39 -6.13 17.01
N ALA A 448 24.40 -6.83 16.47
CA ALA A 448 24.39 -7.31 15.09
C ALA A 448 23.26 -8.31 14.82
N VAL A 449 22.98 -9.23 15.77
CA VAL A 449 21.84 -10.16 15.67
C VAL A 449 20.52 -9.38 15.70
N ILE A 450 20.34 -8.41 16.59
CA ILE A 450 19.13 -7.56 16.64
C ILE A 450 18.92 -6.84 15.32
N TYR A 451 19.93 -6.16 14.80
CA TYR A 451 19.88 -5.42 13.53
C TYR A 451 19.53 -6.34 12.34
N VAL A 452 20.21 -7.47 12.19
CA VAL A 452 19.90 -8.44 11.11
C VAL A 452 18.47 -8.96 11.23
N SER A 453 18.00 -9.20 12.46
CA SER A 453 16.64 -9.66 12.72
C SER A 453 15.59 -8.62 12.35
N GLU A 454 15.80 -7.35 12.74
CA GLU A 454 14.93 -6.23 12.39
C GLU A 454 14.85 -6.05 10.86
N VAL A 455 16.00 -6.06 10.17
CA VAL A 455 16.07 -5.93 8.70
C VAL A 455 15.36 -7.08 7.99
N LEU A 456 15.57 -8.33 8.44
CA LEU A 456 14.91 -9.49 7.86
C LEU A 456 13.40 -9.45 8.07
N VAL A 457 12.93 -9.17 9.30
CA VAL A 457 11.49 -9.10 9.61
C VAL A 457 10.83 -7.94 8.87
N SER A 458 11.41 -6.73 8.91
CA SER A 458 10.89 -5.54 8.23
C SER A 458 10.82 -5.70 6.70
N SER A 459 11.77 -6.44 6.09
CA SER A 459 11.75 -6.72 4.65
C SER A 459 10.55 -7.55 4.19
N ILE A 460 9.97 -8.34 5.09
CA ILE A 460 8.79 -9.20 4.82
C ILE A 460 7.50 -8.48 5.22
N THR A 461 7.49 -7.79 6.36
CA THR A 461 6.28 -7.16 6.92
C THR A 461 5.92 -5.84 6.25
N THR A 462 6.90 -5.06 5.78
CA THR A 462 6.66 -3.77 5.13
C THR A 462 5.90 -3.93 3.81
N PRO A 463 6.29 -4.82 2.86
CA PRO A 463 5.53 -5.01 1.62
C PRO A 463 4.09 -5.47 1.82
N PHE A 464 3.80 -6.23 2.87
CA PHE A 464 2.43 -6.61 3.18
C PHE A 464 1.58 -5.39 3.58
N THR A 465 2.11 -4.57 4.49
CA THR A 465 1.45 -3.35 4.98
C THR A 465 1.20 -2.34 3.86
N VAL A 466 2.19 -2.11 2.99
CA VAL A 466 2.05 -1.23 1.82
C VAL A 466 1.11 -1.84 0.77
N GLY A 467 1.11 -3.17 0.65
CA GLY A 467 0.15 -3.95 -0.14
C GLY A 467 -1.28 -3.65 0.26
N VAL A 468 -1.60 -3.82 1.55
CA VAL A 468 -2.93 -3.51 2.10
C VAL A 468 -3.29 -2.03 1.90
N ALA A 469 -2.35 -1.10 2.15
CA ALA A 469 -2.59 0.33 1.97
C ALA A 469 -2.95 0.70 0.52
N THR A 470 -2.18 0.19 -0.44
CA THR A 470 -2.33 0.50 -1.86
C THR A 470 -3.57 -0.17 -2.45
N LEU A 471 -3.85 -1.42 -2.08
CA LEU A 471 -5.05 -2.14 -2.56
C LEU A 471 -6.34 -1.57 -1.97
N LEU A 472 -6.32 -1.15 -0.69
CA LEU A 472 -7.47 -0.49 -0.06
C LEU A 472 -7.71 0.91 -0.67
N TYR A 473 -6.66 1.63 -1.07
CA TYR A 473 -6.77 2.86 -1.87
C TYR A 473 -7.46 2.60 -3.22
N VAL A 474 -7.04 1.55 -3.95
CA VAL A 474 -7.67 1.16 -5.22
C VAL A 474 -9.14 0.76 -5.02
N ASP A 475 -9.46 -0.02 -3.97
CA ASP A 475 -10.85 -0.39 -3.61
C ASP A 475 -11.74 0.84 -3.39
N LEU A 476 -11.22 1.86 -2.69
CA LEU A 476 -11.96 3.10 -2.47
C LEU A 476 -12.18 3.90 -3.75
N ARG A 477 -11.20 3.92 -4.68
CA ARG A 477 -11.38 4.56 -6.00
C ARG A 477 -12.33 3.79 -6.91
N MET A 478 -12.33 2.45 -6.87
CA MET A 478 -13.36 1.64 -7.54
C MET A 478 -14.76 2.00 -7.00
N ARG A 479 -14.93 2.00 -5.68
CA ARG A 479 -16.23 2.26 -5.01
C ARG A 479 -16.78 3.68 -5.19
N ARG A 480 -15.92 4.69 -5.37
CA ARG A 480 -16.32 6.11 -5.38
C ARG A 480 -16.21 6.79 -6.74
N GLU A 481 -15.38 6.25 -7.63
CA GLU A 481 -14.94 6.93 -8.85
C GLU A 481 -15.05 6.03 -10.09
N GLY A 482 -15.60 4.82 -9.94
CA GLY A 482 -15.78 3.88 -11.06
C GLY A 482 -14.48 3.44 -11.71
N LEU A 483 -13.36 3.40 -10.96
CA LEU A 483 -12.06 2.98 -11.49
C LEU A 483 -12.10 1.56 -12.10
N ASP A 484 -12.97 0.69 -11.58
CA ASP A 484 -13.26 -0.63 -12.11
C ASP A 484 -13.94 -0.59 -13.50
N LEU A 485 -14.77 0.41 -13.77
CA LEU A 485 -15.37 0.62 -15.09
C LEU A 485 -14.30 0.98 -16.13
N LYS A 486 -13.41 1.93 -15.80
CA LYS A 486 -12.29 2.32 -16.67
C LYS A 486 -11.33 1.17 -16.96
N LEU A 487 -11.04 0.36 -15.95
CA LEU A 487 -10.21 -0.84 -16.11
C LEU A 487 -10.87 -1.90 -17.00
N HIS A 488 -12.19 -2.09 -16.89
CA HIS A 488 -12.94 -2.96 -17.78
C HIS A 488 -13.04 -2.42 -19.22
N GLU A 489 -13.16 -1.10 -19.39
CA GLU A 489 -13.20 -0.47 -20.70
C GLU A 489 -11.87 -0.65 -21.45
N ALA A 490 -10.74 -0.33 -20.80
CA ALA A 490 -9.41 -0.60 -21.35
C ALA A 490 -9.21 -2.08 -21.71
N ALA A 491 -9.55 -3.00 -20.79
CA ALA A 491 -9.44 -4.44 -21.01
C ALA A 491 -10.35 -4.96 -22.14
N ARG A 492 -11.54 -4.37 -22.35
CA ARG A 492 -12.45 -4.73 -23.46
C ARG A 492 -11.98 -4.17 -24.80
N ALA A 493 -11.36 -2.99 -24.79
CA ALA A 493 -10.80 -2.36 -25.98
C ALA A 493 -9.46 -2.96 -26.43
N GLY A 494 -8.91 -3.92 -25.66
CA GLY A 494 -7.63 -4.57 -25.96
C GLY A 494 -6.40 -3.72 -25.63
N TYR A 495 -6.59 -2.57 -24.98
CA TYR A 495 -5.49 -1.71 -24.55
C TYR A 495 -4.98 -2.13 -23.16
N GLU A 496 -3.66 -2.24 -23.01
CA GLU A 496 -3.06 -2.40 -21.68
C GLU A 496 -3.28 -1.11 -20.86
N ALA A 497 -4.15 -1.15 -19.85
CA ALA A 497 -4.37 -0.03 -18.95
C ALA A 497 -3.03 0.47 -18.37
N GLY A 498 -2.66 1.70 -18.69
CA GLY A 498 -1.41 2.31 -18.23
C GLY A 498 -1.56 3.09 -16.95
N PRO A 499 -0.44 3.55 -16.37
CA PRO A 499 -0.43 4.22 -15.08
C PRO A 499 -1.14 5.59 -15.10
N GLU A 500 -1.39 6.16 -16.29
CA GLU A 500 -2.24 7.33 -16.50
C GLU A 500 -3.67 7.16 -15.97
N ILE A 501 -4.18 5.93 -15.82
CA ILE A 501 -5.51 5.66 -15.23
C ILE A 501 -5.62 6.14 -13.77
N TYR A 502 -4.49 6.32 -13.08
CA TYR A 502 -4.46 6.86 -11.72
C TYR A 502 -4.46 8.38 -11.66
N LEU A 503 -4.20 9.09 -12.76
CA LEU A 503 -4.16 10.55 -12.75
C LEU A 503 -5.57 11.13 -12.47
N PRO A 504 -5.65 12.34 -11.85
CA PRO A 504 -6.91 13.04 -11.72
C PRO A 504 -7.46 13.42 -13.10
N GLU A 505 -8.78 13.34 -13.28
CA GLU A 505 -9.42 13.89 -14.46
C GLU A 505 -9.21 15.41 -14.53
N PRO A 506 -8.97 15.99 -15.72
CA PRO A 506 -9.06 17.43 -15.93
C PRO A 506 -10.44 17.91 -15.47
N ARG A 507 -10.49 18.96 -14.65
CA ARG A 507 -11.77 19.60 -14.30
C ARG A 507 -12.24 20.37 -15.52
N THR A 508 -13.27 19.84 -16.19
CA THR A 508 -14.06 20.52 -17.22
C THR A 508 -14.93 21.62 -16.60
#